data_AF-A0A7C3DLG1-F1
#
_entry.id   AF-A0A7C3DLG1-F1
#
_cell.length_a   1.000
_cell.length_b   1.000
_cell.length_c   1.000
_cell.angle_alpha   90.00
_cell.angle_beta   90.00
_cell.angle_gamma   90.00
#
_symmetry.space_group_name_H-M   'P 1'
#
loop_
_entity.id
_entity.type
_entity.pdbx_description
1 polymer ?
#
loop_
_entity_poly.entity_id
_entity_poly.type
_entity_poly.pdbx_seq_one_letter_code
_entity_poly.pdbx_strand_id
1 'polypeptide(L)'
;MKKNLLAVLASLGIGGAAMADGFSITGNLQFLPEFGLVGGQFTTPYRSYRGTALNYTFNLTDNIVAGASLRPGFFAGQFVLASRAGLVGVAKLNESSSGYVEGAVRFGSNQVVLPGPFSFDFDAGAEIFITQRVADAAVLYGGAGLDATLVVVPSVSLNAATNAYAGLKLELTRDLNAYLEGGLRYPFGLSLGYDVTASLYYTVLRGLRLGVYGGYTNASGAAGAWKLGIAGEWTEKPETLGTPGNYLP
;
A
#
# COMPACT_ATOMS: atom_id res chain seq x y z
N MET A 1 30.76 -3.23 19.46
CA MET A 1 30.15 -4.48 20.00
C MET A 1 28.63 -4.44 20.04
N LYS A 2 27.96 -3.45 20.66
CA LYS A 2 26.48 -3.37 20.70
C LYS A 2 25.77 -3.39 19.32
N LYS A 3 26.34 -2.73 18.31
CA LYS A 3 25.78 -2.68 16.94
C LYS A 3 25.78 -4.04 16.22
N ASN A 4 26.83 -4.84 16.40
CA ASN A 4 26.94 -6.16 15.78
C ASN A 4 26.02 -7.17 16.48
N LEU A 5 25.86 -7.06 17.79
CA LEU A 5 24.91 -7.89 18.55
C LEU A 5 23.46 -7.58 18.14
N LEU A 6 23.10 -6.30 17.93
CA LEU A 6 21.79 -5.89 17.42
C LEU A 6 21.55 -6.38 15.99
N ALA A 7 22.56 -6.32 15.11
CA ALA A 7 22.45 -6.84 13.75
C ALA A 7 22.28 -8.36 13.72
N VAL A 8 22.98 -9.09 14.60
CA VAL A 8 22.86 -10.55 14.74
C VAL A 8 21.54 -10.95 15.38
N LEU A 9 21.03 -10.21 16.37
CA LEU A 9 19.71 -10.44 16.94
C LEU A 9 18.59 -10.09 15.95
N ALA A 10 18.77 -9.06 15.14
CA ALA A 10 17.85 -8.73 14.05
C ALA A 10 17.87 -9.79 12.95
N SER A 11 19.03 -10.31 12.56
CA SER A 11 19.12 -11.38 11.55
C SER A 11 18.61 -12.72 12.07
N LEU A 12 18.82 -13.04 13.36
CA LEU A 12 18.24 -14.22 14.01
C LEU A 12 16.73 -14.06 14.24
N GLY A 13 16.25 -12.86 14.55
CA GLY A 13 14.82 -12.55 14.67
C GLY A 13 14.10 -12.60 13.33
N ILE A 14 14.70 -12.07 12.27
CA ILE A 14 14.19 -12.15 10.89
C ILE A 14 14.30 -13.60 10.36
N GLY A 15 15.39 -14.31 10.68
CA GLY A 15 15.57 -15.71 10.31
C GLY A 15 14.59 -16.65 11.02
N GLY A 16 14.28 -16.40 12.30
CA GLY A 16 13.25 -17.12 13.05
C GLY A 16 11.83 -16.77 12.59
N ALA A 17 11.58 -15.50 12.25
CA ALA A 17 10.34 -15.03 11.65
C ALA A 17 10.08 -15.63 10.26
N ALA A 18 11.13 -15.75 9.43
CA ALA A 18 11.05 -16.37 8.10
C ALA A 18 10.55 -17.83 8.13
N MET A 19 10.74 -18.52 9.26
CA MET A 19 10.26 -19.89 9.48
C MET A 19 8.89 -19.98 10.16
N ALA A 20 8.29 -18.86 10.58
CA ALA A 20 6.97 -18.85 11.19
C ALA A 20 5.87 -18.91 10.12
N ASP A 21 4.81 -19.67 10.41
CA ASP A 21 3.58 -19.63 9.65
C ASP A 21 2.94 -18.24 9.79
N GLY A 22 2.55 -17.64 8.67
CA GLY A 22 1.96 -16.30 8.65
C GLY A 22 2.95 -15.13 8.58
N PHE A 23 4.23 -15.39 8.31
CA PHE A 23 5.20 -14.36 7.94
C PHE A 23 5.29 -14.19 6.41
N SER A 24 5.34 -12.94 5.93
CA SER A 24 5.56 -12.63 4.52
C SER A 24 6.48 -11.42 4.32
N ILE A 25 7.41 -11.55 3.37
CA ILE A 25 8.23 -10.45 2.84
C ILE A 25 7.76 -10.08 1.45
N THR A 26 7.64 -8.77 1.22
CA THR A 26 7.16 -8.23 -0.03
C THR A 26 8.04 -7.08 -0.50
N GLY A 27 8.40 -7.11 -1.78
CA GLY A 27 9.19 -6.07 -2.41
C GLY A 27 8.42 -5.43 -3.56
N ASN A 28 8.36 -4.11 -3.60
CA ASN A 28 7.98 -3.35 -4.78
C ASN A 28 9.19 -2.53 -5.24
N LEU A 29 9.52 -2.63 -6.53
CA LEU A 29 10.58 -1.86 -7.18
C LEU A 29 9.98 -1.07 -8.32
N GLN A 30 10.06 0.26 -8.21
CA GLN A 30 9.73 1.16 -9.30
C GLN A 30 11.00 1.45 -10.11
N PHE A 31 11.00 1.08 -11.40
CA PHE A 31 12.18 1.22 -12.27
C PHE A 31 12.27 2.58 -12.97
N LEU A 32 11.15 3.29 -13.10
CA LEU A 32 11.11 4.65 -13.68
C LEU A 32 10.58 5.63 -12.63
N PRO A 33 11.31 6.71 -12.31
CA PRO A 33 10.80 7.76 -11.44
C PRO A 33 9.52 8.34 -12.05
N GLU A 34 8.53 8.68 -11.21
CA GLU A 34 7.33 9.37 -11.67
C GLU A 34 7.74 10.65 -12.40
N PHE A 35 7.52 10.72 -13.71
CA PHE A 35 7.69 11.94 -14.49
C PHE A 35 6.46 12.83 -14.27
N GLY A 36 6.41 13.50 -13.13
CA GLY A 36 5.36 14.44 -12.73
C GLY A 36 5.79 15.19 -11.48
N LEU A 37 5.94 16.51 -11.57
CA LEU A 37 6.17 17.36 -10.41
C LEU A 37 5.01 17.20 -9.43
N VAL A 38 5.36 17.12 -8.13
CA VAL A 38 4.50 17.01 -6.95
C VAL A 38 4.17 15.57 -6.55
N GLY A 39 4.94 15.09 -5.57
CA GLY A 39 4.64 13.88 -4.82
C GLY A 39 3.27 13.97 -4.19
N GLY A 40 2.38 13.10 -4.64
CA GLY A 40 1.07 12.88 -4.08
C GLY A 40 0.89 11.38 -3.90
N GLN A 41 1.22 10.88 -2.71
CA GLN A 41 0.95 9.50 -2.34
C GLN A 41 -0.57 9.33 -2.19
N PHE A 42 -1.23 8.89 -3.26
CA PHE A 42 -2.58 8.36 -3.21
C PHE A 42 -2.48 6.84 -3.12
N THR A 43 -2.81 6.33 -1.94
CA THR A 43 -3.10 4.93 -1.66
C THR A 43 -4.39 4.54 -2.38
N THR A 44 -4.25 3.98 -3.59
CA THR A 44 -5.33 3.30 -4.30
C THR A 44 -5.32 1.81 -3.90
N PRO A 45 -6.42 1.23 -3.37
CA PRO A 45 -6.35 0.02 -2.55
C PRO A 45 -6.60 -1.29 -3.32
N TYR A 46 -6.22 -1.35 -4.60
CA TYR A 46 -5.89 -2.64 -5.18
C TYR A 46 -4.40 -2.77 -5.48
N ARG A 47 -3.69 -3.04 -4.38
CA ARG A 47 -2.52 -3.92 -4.35
C ARG A 47 -1.32 -3.51 -5.18
N SER A 48 -1.15 -2.23 -5.52
CA SER A 48 0.12 -1.74 -6.03
C SER A 48 0.68 -0.73 -5.04
N TYR A 49 1.68 -1.17 -4.28
CA TYR A 49 2.57 -0.30 -3.51
C TYR A 49 3.30 0.60 -4.50
N ARG A 50 2.71 1.72 -4.90
CA ARG A 50 3.32 2.61 -5.87
C ARG A 50 4.35 3.48 -5.17
N GLY A 51 5.54 2.89 -5.09
CA GLY A 51 6.72 3.39 -4.43
C GLY A 51 7.61 2.21 -4.06
N THR A 52 8.92 2.38 -4.19
CA THR A 52 9.86 1.33 -3.79
C THR A 52 9.69 1.06 -2.30
N ALA A 53 9.38 -0.19 -1.94
CA ALA A 53 9.10 -0.58 -0.57
C ALA A 53 9.51 -2.02 -0.32
N LEU A 54 10.01 -2.26 0.89
CA LEU A 54 10.21 -3.59 1.46
C LEU A 54 9.31 -3.70 2.69
N ASN A 55 8.37 -4.63 2.67
CA ASN A 55 7.41 -4.82 3.76
C ASN A 55 7.61 -6.19 4.43
N TYR A 56 7.34 -6.21 5.72
CA TYR A 56 7.35 -7.39 6.59
C TYR A 56 6.01 -7.46 7.32
N THR A 57 5.40 -8.64 7.34
CA THR A 57 4.12 -8.86 8.02
C THR A 57 4.12 -10.12 8.86
N PHE A 58 3.27 -10.09 9.88
CA PHE A 58 3.05 -11.14 10.84
C PHE A 58 1.56 -11.24 11.15
N ASN A 59 0.98 -12.42 11.04
CA ASN A 59 -0.37 -12.63 11.54
C ASN A 59 -0.31 -12.87 13.05
N LEU A 60 -0.96 -11.99 13.81
CA LEU A 60 -1.12 -12.17 15.25
C LEU A 60 -2.31 -13.10 15.53
N THR A 61 -3.35 -13.01 14.72
CA THR A 61 -4.53 -13.88 14.69
C THR A 61 -5.08 -13.95 13.27
N ASP A 62 -6.13 -14.75 13.03
CA ASP A 62 -6.80 -14.86 11.72
C ASP A 62 -7.31 -13.51 11.18
N ASN A 63 -7.56 -12.54 12.06
CA ASN A 63 -8.17 -11.25 11.75
C ASN A 63 -7.27 -10.06 12.06
N ILE A 64 -6.05 -10.27 12.58
CA ILE A 64 -5.15 -9.18 12.99
C ILE A 64 -3.77 -9.41 12.39
N VAL A 65 -3.32 -8.44 11.61
CA VAL A 65 -2.00 -8.39 10.96
C VAL A 65 -1.18 -7.28 11.58
N ALA A 66 0.06 -7.59 11.93
CA ALA A 66 1.08 -6.62 12.28
C ALA A 66 2.14 -6.55 11.19
N GLY A 67 2.85 -5.44 11.11
CA GLY A 67 3.90 -5.33 10.12
C GLY A 67 4.63 -4.01 10.12
N ALA A 68 5.65 -3.97 9.28
CA ALA A 68 6.49 -2.82 9.10
C ALA A 68 6.93 -2.70 7.64
N SER A 69 7.26 -1.50 7.21
CA SER A 69 7.81 -1.24 5.89
C SER A 69 8.98 -0.27 5.94
N LEU A 70 9.92 -0.49 5.02
CA LEU A 70 10.99 0.45 4.69
C LEU A 70 10.75 0.92 3.26
N ARG A 71 10.70 2.24 3.09
CA ARG A 71 10.30 2.90 1.84
C ARG A 71 11.41 3.86 1.42
N PRO A 72 12.40 3.37 0.67
CA PRO A 72 13.33 4.26 -0.01
C PRO A 72 12.60 4.97 -1.15
N GLY A 73 12.83 6.26 -1.29
CA GLY A 73 12.22 7.10 -2.32
C GLY A 73 13.15 8.20 -2.76
N PHE A 74 12.72 8.95 -3.76
CA PHE A 74 13.36 10.19 -4.16
C PHE A 74 12.31 11.29 -4.21
N PHE A 75 12.48 12.32 -3.39
CA PHE A 75 11.61 13.50 -3.38
C PHE A 75 12.47 14.73 -3.68
N ALA A 76 12.08 15.54 -4.66
CA ALA A 76 12.79 16.77 -5.03
C ALA A 76 14.32 16.58 -5.27
N GLY A 77 14.72 15.48 -5.93
CA GLY A 77 16.14 15.20 -6.23
C GLY A 77 16.95 14.64 -5.06
N GLN A 78 16.27 14.24 -3.99
CA GLN A 78 16.87 13.90 -2.71
C GLN A 78 16.41 12.50 -2.25
N PHE A 79 17.35 11.66 -1.81
CA PHE A 79 17.03 10.30 -1.36
C PHE A 79 16.31 10.31 -0.03
N VAL A 80 15.06 9.88 -0.04
CA VAL A 80 14.21 9.77 1.15
C VAL A 80 14.22 8.34 1.67
N LEU A 81 14.36 8.19 2.98
CA LEU A 81 14.10 6.91 3.65
C LEU A 81 12.98 7.12 4.65
N ALA A 82 11.86 6.46 4.41
CA ALA A 82 10.77 6.39 5.37
C ALA A 82 10.63 4.96 5.91
N SER A 83 10.18 4.85 7.16
CA SER A 83 9.75 3.59 7.74
C SER A 83 8.33 3.74 8.27
N ARG A 84 7.64 2.61 8.35
CA ARG A 84 6.31 2.53 8.94
C ARG A 84 6.19 1.26 9.75
N ALA A 85 5.47 1.32 10.84
CA ALA A 85 5.04 0.15 11.58
C ALA A 85 3.58 0.33 11.97
N GLY A 86 2.81 -0.75 11.94
CA GLY A 86 1.39 -0.68 12.24
C GLY A 86 0.73 -2.02 12.48
N LEU A 87 -0.57 -1.93 12.71
CA LEU A 87 -1.50 -3.03 12.96
C LEU A 87 -2.75 -2.81 12.11
N VAL A 88 -3.29 -3.90 11.56
CA VAL A 88 -4.56 -3.90 10.86
C VAL A 88 -5.43 -5.03 11.40
N GLY A 89 -6.63 -4.66 11.87
CA GLY A 89 -7.71 -5.60 12.16
C GLY A 89 -8.66 -5.66 10.97
N VAL A 90 -9.04 -6.86 10.56
CA VAL A 90 -9.92 -7.14 9.42
C VAL A 90 -11.09 -7.98 9.91
N ALA A 91 -12.30 -7.64 9.48
CA ALA A 91 -13.49 -8.42 9.73
C ALA A 91 -14.21 -8.70 8.40
N LYS A 92 -14.43 -9.99 8.10
CA LYS A 92 -15.33 -10.37 7.01
C LYS A 92 -16.77 -10.07 7.42
N LEU A 93 -17.40 -9.13 6.73
CA LEU A 93 -18.77 -8.70 6.99
C LEU A 93 -19.77 -9.53 6.18
N ASN A 94 -19.38 -9.94 4.97
CA ASN A 94 -20.18 -10.81 4.12
C ASN A 94 -19.27 -11.58 3.15
N GLU A 95 -19.61 -12.82 2.82
CA GLU A 95 -18.88 -13.65 1.88
C GLU A 95 -19.85 -14.48 1.05
N SER A 96 -19.58 -14.55 -0.25
CA SER A 96 -20.35 -15.30 -1.24
C SER A 96 -19.41 -16.00 -2.21
N SER A 97 -19.93 -16.88 -3.07
CA SER A 97 -19.13 -17.56 -4.08
C SER A 97 -18.53 -16.62 -5.14
N SER A 98 -19.09 -15.42 -5.29
CA SER A 98 -18.69 -14.45 -6.32
C SER A 98 -18.07 -13.18 -5.74
N GLY A 99 -17.98 -13.02 -4.42
CA GLY A 99 -17.52 -11.76 -3.85
C GLY A 99 -17.56 -11.74 -2.33
N TYR A 100 -16.97 -10.70 -1.75
CA TYR A 100 -16.91 -10.50 -0.30
C TYR A 100 -16.95 -9.01 0.06
N VAL A 101 -17.36 -8.76 1.30
CA VAL A 101 -17.31 -7.45 1.95
C VAL A 101 -16.49 -7.59 3.22
N GLU A 102 -15.51 -6.72 3.38
CA GLU A 102 -14.63 -6.67 4.54
C GLU A 102 -14.66 -5.27 5.13
N GLY A 103 -14.59 -5.21 6.46
CA GLY A 103 -14.26 -3.99 7.19
C GLY A 103 -12.84 -4.10 7.72
N ALA A 104 -12.11 -2.99 7.74
CA ALA A 104 -10.80 -2.95 8.35
C ALA A 104 -10.60 -1.70 9.19
N VAL A 105 -9.82 -1.86 10.25
CA VAL A 105 -9.32 -0.77 11.09
C VAL A 105 -7.80 -0.87 11.13
N ARG A 106 -7.13 0.25 10.88
CA ARG A 106 -5.68 0.35 10.76
C ARG A 106 -5.15 1.34 11.79
N PHE A 107 -4.00 1.03 12.35
CA PHE A 107 -3.23 1.92 13.21
C PHE A 107 -1.78 1.86 12.77
N GLY A 108 -1.17 3.01 12.56
CA GLY A 108 0.17 3.13 12.02
C GLY A 108 0.98 4.21 12.70
N SER A 109 2.29 4.09 12.52
CA SER A 109 3.23 5.17 12.79
C SER A 109 4.21 5.25 11.61
N ASN A 110 4.46 6.47 11.14
CA ASN A 110 5.41 6.73 10.07
C ASN A 110 6.58 7.55 10.61
N GLN A 111 7.78 7.23 10.13
CA GLN A 111 9.01 7.98 10.41
C GLN A 111 9.67 8.31 9.08
N VAL A 112 9.94 9.59 8.82
CA VAL A 112 10.71 10.01 7.64
C VAL A 112 12.07 10.51 8.11
N VAL A 113 13.13 9.89 7.62
CA VAL A 113 14.49 10.03 8.18
C VAL A 113 15.38 10.94 7.33
N LEU A 114 15.17 11.01 6.00
CA LEU A 114 16.03 11.75 5.08
C LEU A 114 15.25 12.29 3.85
N PRO A 115 15.74 13.33 3.12
CA PRO A 115 16.55 14.43 3.61
C PRO A 115 15.61 15.61 3.91
N GLY A 116 15.57 15.98 5.17
CA GLY A 116 14.60 16.90 5.74
C GLY A 116 14.54 16.65 7.24
N PRO A 117 14.01 17.57 8.07
CA PRO A 117 13.90 17.30 9.49
C PRO A 117 13.11 16.00 9.68
N PHE A 118 13.59 15.15 10.58
CA PHE A 118 12.91 13.94 10.99
C PHE A 118 11.42 14.24 11.20
N SER A 119 10.53 13.54 10.49
CA SER A 119 9.09 13.65 10.72
C SER A 119 8.58 12.38 11.37
N PHE A 120 7.59 12.56 12.22
CA PHE A 120 6.95 11.48 12.93
C PHE A 120 5.47 11.76 13.08
N ASP A 121 4.67 10.78 12.71
CA ASP A 121 3.22 10.86 12.77
C ASP A 121 2.62 9.50 13.15
N PHE A 122 1.44 9.58 13.75
CA PHE A 122 0.57 8.44 14.00
C PHE A 122 -0.64 8.56 13.10
N ASP A 123 -1.06 7.44 12.52
CA ASP A 123 -2.27 7.39 11.73
C ASP A 123 -3.21 6.30 12.23
N ALA A 124 -4.50 6.55 12.05
CA ALA A 124 -5.56 5.59 12.27
C ALA A 124 -6.55 5.71 11.13
N GLY A 125 -7.08 4.59 10.66
CA GLY A 125 -8.05 4.60 9.58
C GLY A 125 -9.03 3.46 9.71
N ALA A 126 -10.21 3.64 9.12
CA ALA A 126 -11.19 2.58 8.97
C ALA A 126 -11.71 2.59 7.54
N GLU A 127 -11.92 1.41 6.98
CA GLU A 127 -12.32 1.23 5.59
C GLU A 127 -13.31 0.07 5.46
N ILE A 128 -14.27 0.21 4.55
CA ILE A 128 -15.08 -0.89 4.05
C ILE A 128 -14.64 -1.18 2.63
N PHE A 129 -14.37 -2.45 2.37
CA PHE A 129 -13.93 -2.97 1.09
C PHE A 129 -14.93 -3.95 0.52
N ILE A 130 -15.15 -3.89 -0.78
CA ILE A 130 -16.06 -4.75 -1.52
C ILE A 130 -15.33 -5.31 -2.74
N THR A 131 -15.48 -6.61 -2.96
CA THR A 131 -15.08 -7.28 -4.20
C THR A 131 -16.23 -8.09 -4.75
N GLN A 132 -16.47 -7.98 -6.04
CA GLN A 132 -17.52 -8.71 -6.75
C GLN A 132 -17.01 -9.16 -8.12
N ARG A 133 -16.96 -10.47 -8.35
CA ARG A 133 -16.81 -11.07 -9.67
C ARG A 133 -18.10 -10.82 -10.45
N VAL A 134 -17.98 -10.13 -11.57
CA VAL A 134 -19.10 -9.77 -12.45
C VAL A 134 -19.11 -10.58 -13.74
N ALA A 135 -17.98 -11.17 -14.11
CA ALA A 135 -17.86 -12.17 -15.17
C ALA A 135 -16.67 -13.10 -14.88
N ASP A 136 -16.55 -14.18 -15.63
CA ASP A 136 -15.45 -15.16 -15.46
C ASP A 136 -14.07 -14.51 -15.50
N ALA A 137 -13.89 -13.48 -16.33
CA ALA A 137 -12.64 -12.75 -16.47
C ALA A 137 -12.67 -11.34 -15.86
N ALA A 138 -13.70 -10.98 -15.08
CA ALA A 138 -13.88 -9.61 -14.60
C ALA A 138 -14.28 -9.54 -13.13
N VAL A 139 -13.52 -8.75 -12.36
CA VAL A 139 -13.75 -8.50 -10.94
C VAL A 139 -13.84 -7.01 -10.70
N LEU A 140 -14.99 -6.54 -10.24
CA LEU A 140 -15.14 -5.21 -9.68
C LEU A 140 -14.69 -5.21 -8.23
N TYR A 141 -14.06 -4.14 -7.83
CA TYR A 141 -13.70 -3.90 -6.44
C TYR A 141 -13.85 -2.42 -6.13
N GLY A 142 -13.96 -2.10 -4.86
CA GLY A 142 -14.04 -0.73 -4.41
C GLY A 142 -14.10 -0.67 -2.91
N GLY A 143 -14.01 0.55 -2.40
CA GLY A 143 -14.06 0.77 -0.97
C GLY A 143 -14.20 2.23 -0.64
N ALA A 144 -14.46 2.49 0.63
CA ALA A 144 -14.51 3.82 1.17
C ALA A 144 -14.06 3.79 2.63
N GLY A 145 -13.36 4.84 3.02
CA GLY A 145 -12.77 4.92 4.34
C GLY A 145 -12.60 6.34 4.85
N LEU A 146 -12.21 6.39 6.11
CA LEU A 146 -11.84 7.59 6.83
C LEU A 146 -10.45 7.35 7.44
N ASP A 147 -9.56 8.29 7.21
CA ASP A 147 -8.23 8.33 7.78
C ASP A 147 -8.08 9.55 8.68
N ALA A 148 -7.36 9.39 9.77
CA ALA A 148 -6.92 10.45 10.66
C ALA A 148 -5.41 10.32 10.91
N THR A 149 -4.70 11.44 10.90
CA THR A 149 -3.25 11.48 11.13
C THR A 149 -2.92 12.58 12.14
N LEU A 150 -2.24 12.20 13.21
CA LEU A 150 -1.62 13.10 14.17
C LEU A 150 -0.15 13.23 13.82
N VAL A 151 0.22 14.34 13.19
CA VAL A 151 1.62 14.71 12.99
C VAL A 151 2.14 15.24 14.31
N VAL A 152 3.28 14.72 14.78
CA VAL A 152 3.92 15.13 16.03
C VAL A 152 5.15 15.99 15.76
N VAL A 153 5.90 15.65 14.71
CA VAL A 153 7.11 16.35 14.29
C VAL A 153 7.02 16.63 12.78
N PRO A 154 7.29 17.86 12.30
CA PRO A 154 7.89 19.00 13.01
C PRO A 154 6.91 19.87 13.81
N SER A 155 5.61 19.69 13.64
CA SER A 155 4.58 20.41 14.39
C SER A 155 3.39 19.52 14.69
N VAL A 156 2.74 19.79 15.82
CA VAL A 156 1.52 19.07 16.23
C VAL A 156 0.37 19.51 15.34
N SER A 157 -0.13 18.61 14.49
CA SER A 157 -1.32 18.85 13.67
C SER A 157 -2.17 17.61 13.55
N LEU A 158 -3.49 17.79 13.57
CA LEU A 158 -4.46 16.73 13.34
C LEU A 158 -5.07 16.92 11.95
N ASN A 159 -4.91 15.91 11.11
CA ASN A 159 -5.47 15.86 9.77
C ASN A 159 -6.47 14.71 9.70
N ALA A 160 -7.52 14.89 8.90
CA ALA A 160 -8.43 13.81 8.58
C ALA A 160 -8.89 13.91 7.13
N ALA A 161 -9.13 12.76 6.52
CA ALA A 161 -9.55 12.67 5.13
C ALA A 161 -10.53 11.51 4.95
N THR A 162 -11.53 11.70 4.11
CA THR A 162 -12.32 10.59 3.58
C THR A 162 -11.80 10.19 2.21
N ASN A 163 -11.89 8.91 1.91
CA ASN A 163 -11.48 8.35 0.64
C ASN A 163 -12.57 7.41 0.11
N ALA A 164 -12.64 7.30 -1.21
CA ALA A 164 -13.48 6.32 -1.88
C ALA A 164 -12.82 5.94 -3.19
N TYR A 165 -12.99 4.69 -3.62
CA TYR A 165 -12.43 4.23 -4.88
C TYR A 165 -13.25 3.09 -5.44
N ALA A 166 -13.10 2.92 -6.75
CA ALA A 166 -13.63 1.78 -7.47
C ALA A 166 -12.63 1.38 -8.55
N GLY A 167 -12.57 0.09 -8.81
CA GLY A 167 -11.77 -0.44 -9.89
C GLY A 167 -12.31 -1.72 -10.46
N LEU A 168 -11.73 -2.07 -11.59
CA LEU A 168 -12.04 -3.22 -12.40
C LEU A 168 -10.73 -3.94 -12.68
N LYS A 169 -10.69 -5.22 -12.32
CA LYS A 169 -9.65 -6.16 -12.74
C LYS A 169 -10.19 -7.01 -13.89
N LEU A 170 -9.41 -7.11 -14.95
CA LEU A 170 -9.65 -7.98 -16.10
C LEU A 170 -8.56 -9.05 -16.17
N GLU A 171 -8.96 -10.31 -16.14
CA GLU A 171 -8.10 -11.49 -16.27
C GLU A 171 -7.98 -11.82 -17.76
N LEU A 172 -7.04 -11.15 -18.45
CA LEU A 172 -6.89 -11.24 -19.91
C LEU A 172 -6.38 -12.62 -20.33
N THR A 173 -5.40 -13.15 -19.59
CA THR A 173 -4.91 -14.52 -19.71
C THR A 173 -4.60 -15.08 -18.32
N ARG A 174 -4.13 -16.33 -18.25
CA ARG A 174 -3.71 -16.95 -16.99
C ARG A 174 -2.69 -16.11 -16.20
N ASP A 175 -1.77 -15.47 -16.92
CA ASP A 175 -0.63 -14.77 -16.32
C ASP A 175 -0.72 -13.24 -16.51
N LEU A 176 -1.66 -12.74 -17.32
CA LEU A 176 -1.80 -11.32 -17.65
C LEU A 176 -3.10 -10.74 -17.10
N ASN A 177 -2.98 -9.70 -16.28
CA ASN A 177 -4.10 -8.98 -15.70
C ASN A 177 -4.05 -7.50 -16.07
N ALA A 178 -5.17 -6.93 -16.49
CA ALA A 178 -5.34 -5.48 -16.61
C ALA A 178 -6.17 -4.94 -15.44
N TYR A 179 -5.89 -3.71 -15.04
CA TYR A 179 -6.62 -3.01 -14.00
C TYR A 179 -6.96 -1.60 -14.46
N LEU A 180 -8.17 -1.16 -14.15
CA LEU A 180 -8.60 0.23 -14.25
C LEU A 180 -9.13 0.64 -12.88
N GLU A 181 -8.66 1.76 -12.36
CA GLU A 181 -9.02 2.23 -11.02
C GLU A 181 -9.24 3.74 -11.03
N GLY A 182 -10.25 4.19 -10.30
CA GLY A 182 -10.53 5.59 -10.01
C GLY A 182 -10.71 5.78 -8.51
N GLY A 183 -10.09 6.81 -7.95
CA GLY A 183 -10.15 7.16 -6.55
C GLY A 183 -10.49 8.63 -6.34
N LEU A 184 -11.16 8.90 -5.23
CA LEU A 184 -11.49 10.22 -4.70
C LEU A 184 -10.92 10.32 -3.29
N ARG A 185 -10.37 11.49 -2.95
CA ARG A 185 -9.94 11.80 -1.59
C ARG A 185 -10.32 13.20 -1.23
N TYR A 186 -10.94 13.36 -0.08
CA TYR A 186 -11.32 14.64 0.46
C TYR A 186 -10.65 14.84 1.82
N PRO A 187 -9.50 15.53 1.87
CA PRO A 187 -8.97 16.05 3.12
C PRO A 187 -9.89 17.14 3.66
N PHE A 188 -10.31 17.04 4.92
CA PHE A 188 -11.21 18.03 5.50
C PHE A 188 -10.58 19.42 5.49
N GLY A 189 -11.33 20.41 4.98
CA GLY A 189 -10.87 21.79 4.84
C GLY A 189 -10.07 22.08 3.58
N LEU A 190 -9.85 21.09 2.69
CA LEU A 190 -9.23 21.28 1.38
C LEU A 190 -10.21 20.97 0.24
N SER A 191 -9.71 20.90 -0.99
CA SER A 191 -10.50 20.57 -2.18
C SER A 191 -10.65 19.05 -2.35
N LEU A 192 -11.57 18.61 -3.22
CA LEU A 192 -11.62 17.20 -3.61
C LEU A 192 -10.44 16.88 -4.55
N GLY A 193 -9.65 15.87 -4.19
CA GLY A 193 -8.65 15.27 -5.06
C GLY A 193 -9.18 14.01 -5.73
N TYR A 194 -8.62 13.67 -6.89
CA TYR A 194 -8.97 12.46 -7.63
C TYR A 194 -7.75 11.82 -8.29
N ASP A 195 -7.82 10.53 -8.51
CA ASP A 195 -6.78 9.76 -9.18
C ASP A 195 -7.40 8.73 -10.12
N VAL A 196 -6.83 8.56 -11.31
CA VAL A 196 -7.24 7.54 -12.27
C VAL A 196 -6.01 6.81 -12.75
N THR A 197 -6.08 5.47 -12.75
CA THR A 197 -4.99 4.64 -13.25
C THR A 197 -5.49 3.50 -14.10
N ALA A 198 -4.81 3.24 -15.22
CA ALA A 198 -4.81 1.95 -15.89
C ALA A 198 -3.45 1.25 -15.69
N SER A 199 -3.46 -0.06 -15.47
CA SER A 199 -2.24 -0.85 -15.37
C SER A 199 -2.38 -2.23 -15.99
N LEU A 200 -1.26 -2.80 -16.40
CA LEU A 200 -1.15 -4.14 -16.97
C LEU A 200 -0.02 -4.87 -16.26
N TYR A 201 -0.31 -6.05 -15.72
CA TYR A 201 0.64 -6.87 -14.96
C TYR A 201 0.76 -8.27 -15.54
N TYR A 202 1.98 -8.69 -15.79
CA TYR A 202 2.37 -10.03 -16.20
C TYR A 202 3.03 -10.79 -15.05
N THR A 203 2.55 -12.00 -14.78
CA THR A 203 3.10 -12.91 -13.78
C THR A 203 4.24 -13.68 -14.41
N VAL A 204 5.46 -13.45 -13.94
CA VAL A 204 6.67 -14.12 -14.46
C VAL A 204 6.79 -15.51 -13.86
N LEU A 205 6.57 -15.61 -12.55
CA LEU A 205 6.55 -16.84 -11.78
C LEU A 205 5.71 -16.61 -10.52
N ARG A 206 5.34 -17.68 -9.80
CA ARG A 206 4.48 -17.57 -8.62
C ARG A 206 5.11 -16.60 -7.60
N GLY A 207 4.38 -15.53 -7.27
CA GLY A 207 4.85 -14.49 -6.37
C GLY A 207 5.70 -13.38 -7.01
N LEU A 208 6.03 -13.44 -8.30
CA LEU A 208 6.75 -12.38 -9.02
C LEU A 208 5.93 -11.87 -10.22
N ARG A 209 5.65 -10.57 -10.23
CA ARG A 209 4.95 -9.90 -11.34
C ARG A 209 5.69 -8.65 -11.78
N LEU A 210 5.58 -8.35 -13.07
CA LEU A 210 6.06 -7.13 -13.69
C LEU A 210 4.88 -6.39 -14.29
N GLY A 211 4.82 -5.08 -14.17
CA GLY A 211 3.71 -4.30 -14.69
C GLY A 211 4.12 -2.95 -15.23
N VAL A 212 3.27 -2.45 -16.11
CA VAL A 212 3.29 -1.08 -16.61
C VAL A 212 2.02 -0.39 -16.15
N TYR A 213 2.10 0.88 -15.79
CA TYR A 213 0.94 1.64 -15.39
C TYR A 213 1.03 3.08 -15.88
N GLY A 214 -0.13 3.65 -16.15
CA GLY A 214 -0.29 5.04 -16.56
C GLY A 214 -1.56 5.63 -15.96
N GLY A 215 -1.58 6.95 -15.76
CA GLY A 215 -2.73 7.59 -15.15
C GLY A 215 -2.57 9.08 -14.96
N TYR A 216 -3.54 9.65 -14.26
CA TYR A 216 -3.57 11.06 -13.93
C TYR A 216 -4.04 11.25 -12.49
N THR A 217 -3.28 12.02 -11.73
CA THR A 217 -3.60 12.38 -10.35
C THR A 217 -3.81 13.87 -10.25
N ASN A 218 -4.82 14.29 -9.50
CA ASN A 218 -5.02 15.66 -9.08
C ASN A 218 -5.15 15.65 -7.57
N ALA A 219 -4.03 15.93 -6.90
CA ALA A 219 -4.02 16.05 -5.45
C ALA A 219 -4.75 17.33 -5.05
N SER A 220 -5.60 17.23 -4.02
CA SER A 220 -6.32 18.38 -3.46
C SER A 220 -5.39 19.58 -3.24
N GLY A 221 -5.66 20.68 -3.95
CA GLY A 221 -4.89 21.92 -3.81
C GLY A 221 -3.54 21.94 -4.54
N ALA A 222 -3.26 20.96 -5.40
CA ALA A 222 -2.08 20.93 -6.26
C ALA A 222 -2.47 20.88 -7.75
N ALA A 223 -1.50 21.19 -8.62
CA ALA A 223 -1.67 20.94 -10.05
C ALA A 223 -1.68 19.42 -10.29
N GLY A 224 -2.58 18.94 -11.14
CA GLY A 224 -2.61 17.54 -11.49
C GLY A 224 -1.41 17.12 -12.35
N ALA A 225 -1.02 15.86 -12.22
CA ALA A 225 0.16 15.28 -12.84
C ALA A 225 -0.19 13.96 -13.54
N TRP A 226 0.46 13.74 -14.68
CA TRP A 226 0.45 12.44 -15.35
C TRP A 226 1.45 11.52 -14.66
N LYS A 227 1.11 10.23 -14.60
CA LYS A 227 2.01 9.17 -14.14
C LYS A 227 2.17 8.13 -15.23
N LEU A 228 3.40 7.65 -15.37
CA LEU A 228 3.77 6.51 -16.20
C LEU A 228 4.91 5.79 -15.47
N GLY A 229 4.81 4.48 -15.34
CA GLY A 229 5.84 3.72 -14.63
C GLY A 229 5.86 2.25 -15.00
N ILE A 230 6.99 1.63 -14.63
CA ILE A 230 7.21 0.19 -14.66
C ILE A 230 7.46 -0.25 -13.22
N ALA A 231 6.74 -1.28 -12.78
CA ALA A 231 6.83 -1.83 -11.43
C ALA A 231 7.18 -3.32 -11.49
N GLY A 232 8.05 -3.74 -10.58
CA GLY A 232 8.29 -5.15 -10.27
C GLY A 232 7.83 -5.43 -8.86
N GLU A 233 7.14 -6.55 -8.68
CA GLU A 233 6.61 -6.93 -7.37
C GLU A 233 6.91 -8.39 -7.09
N TRP A 234 7.46 -8.62 -5.91
CA TRP A 234 7.82 -9.95 -5.45
C TRP A 234 7.24 -10.23 -4.07
N THR A 235 6.79 -11.47 -3.87
CA THR A 235 6.29 -12.02 -2.61
C THR A 235 6.95 -13.36 -2.37
N GLU A 236 7.54 -13.53 -1.19
CA GLU A 236 8.21 -14.77 -0.81
C GLU A 236 7.23 -15.93 -0.58
N LYS A 237 6.17 -15.70 0.21
CA LYS A 237 5.16 -16.70 0.56
C LYS A 237 3.76 -16.25 0.12
N PRO A 238 3.44 -16.37 -1.19
CA PRO A 238 2.14 -16.00 -1.69
C PRO A 238 1.04 -16.82 -0.99
N GLU A 239 -0.07 -16.17 -0.66
CA GLU A 239 -1.27 -16.76 -0.01
C GLU A 239 -1.20 -16.92 1.51
N THR A 240 -0.17 -16.38 2.16
CA THR A 240 -0.20 -16.17 3.62
C THR A 240 -0.99 -14.91 3.96
N LEU A 241 -1.76 -14.88 5.04
CA LEU A 241 -2.26 -13.61 5.60
C LEU A 241 -1.02 -12.70 5.83
N GLY A 242 -1.05 -11.44 5.39
CA GLY A 242 0.14 -10.56 5.32
C GLY A 242 0.93 -10.56 3.99
N THR A 243 0.58 -11.41 3.03
CA THR A 243 0.95 -11.28 1.59
C THR A 243 0.59 -9.88 1.08
N PRO A 244 1.34 -9.25 0.14
CA PRO A 244 1.08 -7.88 -0.25
C PRO A 244 -0.32 -7.75 -0.85
N GLY A 245 -1.11 -6.87 -0.24
CA GLY A 245 -2.55 -6.79 -0.39
C GLY A 245 -3.19 -5.81 0.61
N ASN A 246 -4.52 -5.84 0.69
CA ASN A 246 -5.43 -4.82 1.24
C ASN A 246 -5.15 -4.27 2.67
N TYR A 247 -4.29 -4.94 3.45
CA TYR A 247 -4.16 -4.70 4.88
C TYR A 247 -2.70 -4.73 5.35
N LEU A 248 -1.80 -4.22 4.51
CA LEU A 248 -0.45 -3.97 4.97
C LEU A 248 -0.47 -2.74 5.91
N PRO A 249 0.10 -2.87 7.12
CA PRO A 249 0.08 -1.82 8.12
C PRO A 249 0.90 -0.59 7.79
#